data_AF-A0A810PQX1-F1
#
_entry.id   AF-A0A810PQX1-F1
#
_cell.length_a   1.000
_cell.length_b   1.000
_cell.length_c   1.000
_cell.angle_alpha   90.00
_cell.angle_beta   90.00
_cell.angle_gamma   90.00
#
_symmetry.space_group_name_H-M   'P 1'
#
loop_
_entity.id
_entity.type
_entity.pdbx_description
1 polymer ?
#
loop_
_entity_poly.entity_id
_entity_poly.type
_entity_poly.pdbx_seq_one_letter_code
_entity_poly.pdbx_strand_id
1 'polypeptide(L)'
;MTVDMQKTRFEAVEICGVQGLFTVERVRRSALPNGIYAYDMQTSPEDWSQPCLLACHITVEHYGTVLTGQRIDLPENGYRDLAPGDFNWPCSKDRPTIAEFARRHGLPIKPRCHGKSAPTR
;
A
#
# COMPACT_ATOMS: atom_id res chain seq x y z
N MET A 1 -13.59 -7.63 9.39
CA MET A 1 -13.99 -6.21 9.43
C MET A 1 -13.72 -5.59 8.06
N THR A 2 -14.58 -4.68 7.58
CA THR A 2 -14.29 -3.89 6.37
C THR A 2 -13.54 -2.64 6.81
N VAL A 3 -12.26 -2.54 6.46
CA VAL A 3 -11.46 -1.36 6.79
C VAL A 3 -11.75 -0.26 5.76
N ASP A 4 -12.24 0.88 6.23
CA ASP A 4 -12.48 2.07 5.39
C ASP A 4 -11.16 2.71 4.96
N MET A 5 -10.55 2.21 3.88
CA MET A 5 -9.23 2.66 3.44
C MET A 5 -9.15 4.16 3.08
N GLN A 6 -10.28 4.82 2.85
CA GLN A 6 -10.32 6.27 2.63
C GLN A 6 -10.18 7.07 3.94
N LYS A 7 -10.61 6.50 5.07
CA LYS A 7 -10.56 7.12 6.40
C LYS A 7 -9.41 6.59 7.26
N THR A 8 -8.94 5.38 6.96
CA THR A 8 -7.80 4.78 7.63
C THR A 8 -6.56 5.63 7.42
N ARG A 9 -5.83 5.82 8.51
CA ARG A 9 -4.53 6.47 8.51
C ARG A 9 -3.46 5.40 8.37
N PHE A 10 -2.52 5.65 7.47
CA PHE A 10 -1.43 4.73 7.14
C PHE A 10 -0.11 5.35 7.54
N GLU A 11 0.90 4.54 7.83
CA GLU A 11 2.24 5.06 8.10
C GLU A 11 2.86 5.53 6.78
N ALA A 12 3.34 6.78 6.71
CA ALA A 12 4.12 7.21 5.55
C ALA A 12 5.44 6.43 5.51
N VAL A 13 5.78 5.84 4.36
CA VAL A 13 6.99 5.04 4.14
C VAL A 13 7.58 5.36 2.77
N GLU A 14 8.82 4.97 2.56
CA GLU A 14 9.46 4.97 1.26
C GLU A 14 9.86 3.54 0.89
N ILE A 15 9.48 3.10 -0.31
CA ILE A 15 9.84 1.80 -0.85
C ILE A 15 10.48 1.94 -2.22
N CYS A 16 11.71 1.46 -2.38
CA CYS A 16 12.49 1.52 -3.62
C CYS A 16 12.61 2.96 -4.19
N GLY A 17 12.75 3.95 -3.30
CA GLY A 17 12.76 5.38 -3.65
C GLY A 17 11.39 5.96 -4.03
N VAL A 18 10.31 5.20 -3.89
CA VAL A 18 8.94 5.62 -4.13
C VAL A 18 8.23 5.84 -2.79
N GLN A 19 7.70 7.05 -2.60
CA GLN A 19 6.90 7.35 -1.43
C GLN A 19 5.58 6.58 -1.46
N GLY A 20 5.19 6.06 -0.30
CA GLY A 20 4.03 5.22 -0.14
C GLY A 20 3.47 5.24 1.27
N LEU A 21 2.45 4.41 1.47
CA LEU A 21 1.72 4.26 2.71
C LEU A 21 1.75 2.80 3.15
N PHE A 22 2.15 2.54 4.38
CA PHE A 22 2.24 1.19 4.93
C PHE A 22 1.09 0.89 5.88
N THR A 23 0.63 -0.36 5.83
CA THR A 23 -0.27 -0.95 6.83
C THR A 23 0.07 -2.41 7.04
N VAL A 24 -0.06 -2.87 8.28
CA VAL A 24 0.05 -4.29 8.63
C VAL A 24 -1.18 -5.09 8.17
N GLU A 25 -2.33 -4.42 7.97
CA GLU A 25 -3.54 -5.10 7.52
C GLU A 25 -3.53 -5.35 6.02
N ARG A 26 -4.20 -6.42 5.60
CA ARG A 26 -4.39 -6.74 4.19
C ARG A 26 -5.37 -5.78 3.54
N VAL A 27 -4.88 -5.03 2.57
CA VAL A 27 -5.68 -4.07 1.81
C VAL A 27 -6.31 -4.73 0.59
N ARG A 28 -7.63 -4.60 0.47
CA ARG A 28 -8.33 -5.04 -0.75
C ARG A 28 -8.15 -4.03 -1.87
N ARG A 29 -7.43 -4.43 -2.92
CA ARG A 29 -7.27 -3.65 -4.17
C ARG A 29 -8.59 -3.15 -4.76
N SER A 30 -9.68 -3.93 -4.61
CA SER A 30 -11.00 -3.51 -5.10
C SER A 30 -11.54 -2.24 -4.43
N ALA A 31 -11.18 -1.99 -3.18
CA ALA A 31 -11.66 -0.84 -2.42
C ALA A 31 -10.71 0.39 -2.53
N LEU A 32 -9.56 0.24 -3.20
CA LEU A 32 -8.64 1.36 -3.44
C LEU A 32 -9.16 2.27 -4.55
N PRO A 33 -8.88 3.58 -4.47
CA PRO A 33 -9.17 4.50 -5.55
C PRO A 33 -8.27 4.24 -6.75
N ASN A 34 -8.73 4.63 -7.94
CA ASN A 34 -7.93 4.51 -9.16
C ASN A 34 -6.69 5.42 -9.03
N GLY A 35 -5.53 4.91 -9.47
CA GLY A 35 -4.24 5.61 -9.36
C GLY A 35 -3.43 5.26 -8.11
N ILE A 36 -3.96 4.43 -7.21
CA ILE A 36 -3.20 3.85 -6.11
C ILE A 36 -2.95 2.37 -6.39
N TYR A 37 -1.69 1.98 -6.29
CA TYR A 37 -1.23 0.60 -6.43
C TYR A 37 -0.94 0.03 -5.04
N ALA A 38 -1.25 -1.25 -4.85
CA ALA A 38 -0.99 -1.94 -3.59
C ALA A 38 -0.15 -3.17 -3.83
N TYR A 39 0.87 -3.31 -2.99
CA TYR A 39 1.85 -4.38 -3.03
C TYR A 39 1.97 -4.98 -1.65
N ASP A 40 1.94 -6.30 -1.57
CA ASP A 40 2.15 -7.04 -0.35
C ASP A 40 3.64 -7.28 -0.16
N MET A 41 4.11 -7.14 1.07
CA MET A 41 5.48 -7.43 1.46
C MET A 41 5.53 -8.74 2.24
N GLN A 42 6.56 -9.53 1.95
CA GLN A 42 6.89 -10.74 2.66
C GLN A 42 8.16 -10.50 3.48
N THR A 43 8.18 -11.08 4.67
CA THR A 43 9.35 -11.11 5.55
C THR A 43 9.83 -12.55 5.70
N SER A 44 11.01 -12.71 6.29
CA SER A 44 11.54 -14.04 6.59
C SER A 44 11.05 -14.47 7.97
N PRO A 45 10.75 -15.77 8.19
CA PRO A 45 10.32 -16.27 9.50
C PRO A 45 11.36 -16.05 10.59
N GLU A 46 12.62 -15.91 10.18
CA GLU A 46 13.78 -15.70 11.05
C GLU A 46 14.04 -14.22 11.33
N ASP A 47 13.59 -13.30 10.47
CA ASP A 47 13.82 -11.86 10.61
C ASP A 47 12.58 -11.06 10.24
N TRP A 48 11.77 -10.73 11.27
CA TRP A 48 10.58 -9.88 11.18
C TRP A 48 10.91 -8.38 11.33
N SER A 49 12.19 -8.02 11.32
CA SER A 49 12.63 -6.63 11.47
C SER A 49 12.42 -5.85 10.17
N GLN A 50 12.53 -6.52 9.02
CA GLN A 50 12.40 -5.91 7.71
C GLN A 50 11.72 -6.83 6.69
N PRO A 51 11.06 -6.27 5.66
CA PRO A 51 10.59 -7.05 4.53
C PRO A 51 11.76 -7.43 3.62
N CYS A 52 11.70 -8.63 3.05
CA CYS A 52 12.72 -9.16 2.14
C CYS A 52 12.22 -9.19 0.69
N LEU A 53 10.90 -9.22 0.49
CA LEU A 53 10.32 -9.41 -0.83
C LEU A 53 9.03 -8.60 -0.97
N LEU A 54 8.83 -8.03 -2.16
CA LEU A 54 7.65 -7.27 -2.55
C LEU A 54 6.94 -7.99 -3.69
N ALA A 55 5.62 -8.18 -3.59
CA ALA A 55 4.84 -8.77 -4.66
C ALA A 55 3.49 -8.08 -4.82
N CYS A 56 2.79 -8.42 -5.89
CA CYS A 56 1.38 -8.09 -5.95
C CYS A 56 0.63 -8.78 -4.80
N HIS A 57 0.80 -10.07 -4.55
CA HIS A 57 0.02 -10.77 -3.54
C HIS A 57 0.86 -11.80 -2.78
N ILE A 58 0.90 -11.66 -1.45
CA ILE A 58 1.63 -12.58 -0.55
C ILE A 58 0.65 -13.30 0.36
N THR A 59 0.67 -14.64 0.30
CA THR A 59 -0.16 -15.52 1.13
C THR A 59 0.53 -15.94 2.42
N VAL A 60 1.85 -16.10 2.40
CA VAL A 60 2.68 -16.68 3.47
C VAL A 60 3.58 -15.60 4.05
N GLU A 61 3.77 -15.56 5.38
CA GLU A 61 4.71 -14.64 6.05
C GLU A 61 4.48 -13.16 5.66
N HIS A 62 3.21 -12.74 5.69
CA HIS A 62 2.79 -11.40 5.30
C HIS A 62 3.27 -10.37 6.32
N TYR A 63 4.20 -9.52 5.90
CA TYR A 63 4.72 -8.42 6.71
C TYR A 63 3.74 -7.25 6.76
N GLY A 64 3.13 -6.95 5.62
CA GLY A 64 2.17 -5.87 5.47
C GLY A 64 1.92 -5.50 4.02
N THR A 65 1.11 -4.48 3.80
CA THR A 65 0.79 -3.93 2.49
C THR A 65 1.31 -2.50 2.37
N VAL A 66 1.99 -2.20 1.26
CA VAL A 66 2.36 -0.83 0.89
C VAL A 66 1.47 -0.33 -0.24
N LEU A 67 1.02 0.91 -0.14
CA LEU A 67 0.23 1.62 -1.13
C LEU A 67 1.07 2.73 -1.74
N THR A 68 1.22 2.73 -3.05
CA THR A 68 2.01 3.73 -3.76
C THR A 68 1.15 4.44 -4.80
N GLY A 69 1.48 5.71 -5.06
CA GLY A 69 0.90 6.46 -6.17
C GLY A 69 1.51 6.13 -7.52
N GLN A 70 2.69 5.52 -7.50
CA GLN A 70 3.44 5.14 -8.68
C GLN A 70 3.52 3.62 -8.74
N ARG A 71 3.43 3.08 -9.95
CA ARG A 71 3.59 1.65 -10.17
C ARG A 71 5.05 1.29 -9.94
N ILE A 72 5.29 0.35 -9.03
CA ILE A 72 6.60 -0.27 -8.85
C ILE A 72 6.78 -1.29 -9.97
N ASP A 73 7.94 -1.21 -10.63
CA ASP A 73 8.33 -2.18 -11.65
C ASP A 73 8.58 -3.53 -10.98
N LEU A 74 7.73 -4.51 -11.29
CA LEU A 74 7.89 -5.88 -10.83
C LEU A 74 8.39 -6.70 -12.01
N PRO A 75 9.37 -7.61 -11.81
CA PRO A 75 9.80 -8.49 -12.88
C PRO A 75 8.68 -9.47 -13.29
N GLU A 76 8.91 -10.20 -14.36
CA GLU A 76 7.96 -11.14 -14.98
C GLU A 76 7.42 -12.22 -14.02
N ASN A 77 8.20 -12.57 -13.00
CA ASN A 77 7.79 -13.48 -11.93
C ASN A 77 6.75 -12.87 -10.97
N GLY A 78 6.56 -11.54 -10.95
CA GLY A 78 5.66 -10.82 -10.06
C GLY A 78 6.21 -10.54 -8.65
N TYR A 79 7.48 -10.83 -8.40
CA TYR A 79 8.17 -10.71 -7.11
C TYR A 79 9.45 -9.88 -7.26
N ARG A 80 9.63 -8.86 -6.42
CA ARG A 80 10.83 -8.03 -6.38
C ARG A 80 11.52 -8.20 -5.04
N ASP A 81 12.78 -8.61 -5.06
CA ASP A 81 13.62 -8.65 -3.87
C ASP A 81 13.85 -7.24 -3.33
N LEU A 82 13.74 -7.09 -2.02
CA LEU A 82 14.02 -5.85 -1.29
C LEU A 82 15.36 -6.00 -0.59
N ALA A 83 16.30 -5.11 -0.89
CA ALA A 83 17.55 -5.02 -0.17
C ALA A 83 17.37 -4.25 1.16
N PRO A 84 18.28 -4.42 2.13
CA PRO A 84 18.29 -3.60 3.33
C PRO A 84 18.39 -2.12 2.95
N GLY A 85 17.37 -1.34 3.31
CA GLY A 85 17.27 0.08 2.95
C GLY A 85 16.41 0.39 1.72
N ASP A 86 15.88 -0.60 1.01
CA ASP A 86 14.82 -0.35 0.02
C ASP A 86 13.52 0.10 0.70
N PHE A 87 13.25 -0.40 1.90
CA PHE A 87 12.08 -0.03 2.70
C PHE A 87 12.52 0.72 3.95
N ASN A 88 12.14 2.00 4.03
CA ASN A 88 12.46 2.85 5.18
C ASN A 88 11.24 3.63 5.66
N TRP A 89 11.19 3.86 6.96
CA TRP A 89 10.28 4.84 7.55
C TRP A 89 10.96 6.21 7.55
N PRO A 90 10.40 7.23 6.88
CA PRO A 90 10.88 8.59 7.01
C PRO A 90 10.77 9.02 8.49
N CYS A 91 11.66 9.91 8.93
CA CYS A 91 11.70 10.42 10.31
C CYS A 91 10.36 11.05 10.75
N SER A 92 9.52 11.47 9.80
CA SER A 92 8.18 11.97 10.04
C SER A 92 7.20 10.84 10.41
N LYS A 93 6.68 10.87 11.64
CA LYS A 93 5.55 10.03 12.11
C LYS A 93 4.20 10.46 11.51
N ASP A 94 4.21 10.92 10.27
CA ASP A 94 3.00 11.38 9.60
C ASP A 94 2.13 10.18 9.24
N ARG A 95 0.87 10.24 9.63
CA ARG A 95 -0.11 9.17 9.38
C ARG A 95 -1.25 9.66 8.50
N PRO A 96 -0.97 9.91 7.22
CA PRO A 96 -1.97 10.44 6.31
C PRO A 96 -2.97 9.38 5.89
N THR A 97 -4.11 9.85 5.43
CA THR A 97 -5.04 9.04 4.63
C THR A 97 -4.56 8.94 3.19
N ILE A 98 -5.11 7.99 2.41
CA ILE A 98 -4.85 7.87 0.97
C ILE A 98 -5.14 9.20 0.25
N ALA A 99 -6.21 9.90 0.66
CA ALA A 99 -6.60 11.18 0.08
C ALA A 99 -5.57 12.28 0.35
N GLU A 100 -5.05 12.37 1.57
CA GLU A 100 -4.01 13.35 1.92
C GLU A 100 -2.69 13.07 1.21
N PHE A 101 -2.29 11.80 1.16
CA PHE A 101 -1.13 11.36 0.39
C PHE A 101 -1.28 11.76 -1.09
N ALA A 102 -2.39 11.39 -1.72
CA ALA A 102 -2.63 11.75 -3.11
C ALA A 102 -2.62 13.25 -3.38
N ARG A 103 -3.22 14.04 -2.48
CA ARG A 103 -3.20 15.51 -2.59
C ARG A 103 -1.78 16.07 -2.51
N ARG A 104 -0.92 15.53 -1.64
CA ARG A 104 0.48 15.97 -1.50
C ARG A 104 1.34 15.61 -2.70
N HIS A 105 1.13 14.43 -3.27
CA HIS A 105 1.88 13.97 -4.45
C HIS A 105 1.23 14.34 -5.79
N GLY A 106 0.13 15.11 -5.78
CA GLY A 106 -0.58 15.50 -7.00
C GLY A 106 -1.17 14.33 -7.77
N LEU A 107 -1.45 13.21 -7.11
CA LEU A 107 -1.97 12.00 -7.74
C LEU A 107 -3.45 12.19 -8.08
N PRO A 108 -3.86 11.91 -9.33
CA PRO A 108 -5.25 12.01 -9.74
C PRO A 108 -6.06 10.82 -9.22
N ILE A 109 -6.29 10.77 -7.90
CA ILE A 109 -7.15 9.74 -7.32
C ILE A 109 -8.60 10.05 -7.67
N LYS A 110 -9.24 9.12 -8.39
CA LYS A 110 -10.69 9.17 -8.55
C LYS A 110 -11.28 8.27 -7.48
N PRO A 111 -12.11 8.80 -6.56
CA PRO A 111 -12.87 7.93 -5.67
C PRO A 111 -13.65 6.97 -6.56
N ARG A 112 -13.50 5.67 -6.33
CA ARG A 112 -14.20 4.66 -7.11
C ARG A 112 -15.68 4.88 -6.83
N CYS A 113 -16.39 5.49 -7.79
CA CYS A 113 -17.84 5.64 -7.72
C CYS A 113 -18.41 4.23 -7.58
N HIS A 114 -18.75 3.83 -6.36
CA HIS A 114 -19.59 2.68 -6.14
C HIS A 114 -20.95 3.08 -6.67
N GLY A 115 -21.17 2.81 -7.96
CA GLY A 115 -22.47 2.92 -8.56
C GLY A 115 -23.43 1.98 -7.84
N LYS A 116 -24.37 2.62 -7.12
CA LYS A 116 -25.69 2.14 -6.67
C LYS A 116 -25.74 1.28 -5.41
N SER A 117 -26.12 1.91 -4.30
CA SER A 117 -27.35 1.48 -3.64
C SER A 117 -28.43 2.50 -4.01
N ALA A 118 -29.37 2.08 -4.85
CA ALA A 118 -30.60 2.80 -5.10
C ALA A 118 -31.41 2.88 -3.79
N PRO A 119 -32.22 3.93 -3.55
CA PRO A 119 -33.18 3.91 -2.47
C PRO A 119 -34.29 2.93 -2.86
N THR A 120 -34.38 1.78 -2.17
CA THR A 120 -35.57 0.92 -2.26
C THR A 120 -36.56 1.37 -1.20
N ARG A 121 -37.50 2.19 -1.67
CA ARG A 121 -38.89 2.42 -1.21
C ARG A 121 -39.20 2.45 0.29
#